data_AF-A0A1H9LNZ0-F1
#
_entry.id   AF-A0A1H9LNZ0-F1
#
_cell.length_a   1.000
_cell.length_b   1.000
_cell.length_c   1.000
_cell.angle_alpha   90.00
_cell.angle_beta   90.00
_cell.angle_gamma   90.00
#
_symmetry.space_group_name_H-M   'P 1'
#
loop_
_entity.id
_entity.type
_entity.pdbx_description
1 polymer ?
#
loop_
_entity_poly.entity_id
_entity_poly.type
_entity_poly.pdbx_seq_one_letter_code
_entity_poly.pdbx_strand_id
1 'polypeptide(L)'
;MALAYINISTKQYFNFMCKTEFERRIFHDSYREFQKKSKVYSLNQRLHTFAQMCDYNEKAISLNYKLNNAVINSIEALENQMPNLKNKEGQSILFDHAEFQICSSDLMNKGAHVVSLTYTSPKLVLHEIIADALVLSYDLLEENEPFLLQMTSDLVINYERSEELVCS
;
A
#
# COMPACT_ATOMS: atom_id res chain seq x y z
N MET A 1 -16.52 -11.56 23.32
CA MET A 1 -17.15 -10.26 23.01
C MET A 1 -16.13 -9.45 22.24
N ALA A 2 -16.50 -8.84 21.11
CA ALA A 2 -15.61 -7.99 20.33
C ALA A 2 -15.30 -6.68 21.08
N LEU A 3 -14.04 -6.25 21.08
CA LEU A 3 -13.60 -4.96 21.63
C LEU A 3 -13.84 -3.82 20.63
N ALA A 4 -13.58 -4.04 19.35
CA ALA A 4 -13.74 -3.03 18.29
C ALA A 4 -13.75 -3.67 16.90
N TYR A 5 -14.20 -2.91 15.90
CA TYR A 5 -13.93 -3.20 14.50
C TYR A 5 -12.83 -2.29 13.98
N ILE A 6 -11.86 -2.88 13.28
CA ILE A 6 -10.68 -2.17 12.78
C ILE A 6 -10.33 -2.61 11.37
N ASN A 7 -9.58 -1.78 10.65
CA ASN A 7 -8.75 -2.22 9.53
C ASN A 7 -7.30 -2.05 9.93
N ILE A 8 -6.44 -2.90 9.42
CA ILE A 8 -4.99 -2.71 9.53
C ILE A 8 -4.42 -2.29 8.20
N SER A 9 -3.46 -1.38 8.22
CA SER A 9 -2.72 -0.98 7.04
C SER A 9 -1.23 -1.12 7.26
N THR A 10 -0.51 -1.46 6.20
CA THR A 10 0.94 -1.49 6.19
C THR A 10 1.47 -0.86 4.91
N LYS A 11 2.61 -0.18 5.01
CA LYS A 11 3.24 0.51 3.89
C LYS A 11 4.56 -0.14 3.53
N GLN A 12 4.71 -0.55 2.27
CA GLN A 12 5.96 -1.08 1.74
C GLN A 12 6.56 -0.08 0.75
N TYR A 13 7.87 0.13 0.85
CA TYR A 13 8.64 0.97 -0.05
C TYR A 13 9.44 0.14 -1.05
N PHE A 14 9.48 0.59 -2.31
CA PHE A 14 10.21 -0.04 -3.40
C PHE A 14 11.21 0.95 -3.96
N ASN A 15 12.47 0.56 -4.01
CA ASN A 15 13.58 1.37 -4.50
C ASN A 15 14.64 0.46 -5.13
N PHE A 16 15.79 1.00 -5.54
CA PHE A 16 16.84 0.22 -6.21
C PHE A 16 17.41 -0.97 -5.40
N MET A 17 17.14 -1.05 -4.09
CA MET A 17 17.57 -2.14 -3.19
C MET A 17 16.56 -3.31 -3.13
N CYS A 18 15.67 -3.45 -4.13
CA CYS A 18 14.74 -4.58 -4.23
C CYS A 18 15.43 -5.93 -3.98
N LYS A 19 14.87 -6.72 -3.08
CA LYS A 19 15.37 -8.04 -2.70
C LYS A 19 14.62 -9.14 -3.46
N THR A 20 13.29 -9.02 -3.52
CA THR A 20 12.41 -10.04 -4.12
C THR A 20 12.12 -9.76 -5.60
N GLU A 21 11.73 -10.80 -6.34
CA GLU A 21 11.31 -10.63 -7.74
C GLU A 21 10.03 -9.78 -7.86
N PHE A 22 9.13 -9.87 -6.89
CA PHE A 22 7.95 -8.99 -6.81
C PHE A 22 8.38 -7.52 -6.71
N GLU A 23 9.26 -7.19 -5.76
CA GLU A 23 9.76 -5.83 -5.59
C GLU A 23 10.44 -5.31 -6.86
N ARG A 24 11.25 -6.14 -7.53
CA ARG A 24 11.93 -5.79 -8.79
C ARG A 24 10.93 -5.48 -9.89
N ARG A 25 9.87 -6.27 -10.03
CA ARG A 25 8.81 -6.03 -11.02
C ARG A 25 8.11 -4.70 -10.77
N ILE A 26 7.65 -4.47 -9.54
CA ILE A 26 7.02 -3.20 -9.14
C ILE A 26 7.94 -2.03 -9.49
N PHE A 27 9.20 -2.07 -9.06
CA PHE A 27 10.18 -1.00 -9.29
C PHE A 27 10.48 -0.76 -10.78
N HIS A 28 10.63 -1.82 -11.58
CA HIS A 28 10.96 -1.67 -13.00
C HIS A 28 9.77 -1.25 -13.86
N ASP A 29 8.58 -1.82 -13.63
CA ASP A 29 7.40 -1.51 -14.41
C ASP A 29 6.90 -0.09 -14.11
N SER A 30 6.88 0.31 -12.84
CA SER A 30 6.52 1.68 -12.44
C SER A 30 7.52 2.71 -12.98
N TYR A 31 8.83 2.44 -12.95
CA TYR A 31 9.82 3.36 -13.52
C TYR A 31 9.69 3.52 -15.03
N ARG A 32 9.49 2.40 -15.75
CA ARG A 32 9.28 2.43 -17.21
C ARG A 32 8.04 3.26 -17.55
N GLU A 33 6.96 3.08 -16.81
CA GLU A 33 5.73 3.85 -17.02
C GLU A 33 5.91 5.32 -16.64
N PHE A 34 6.65 5.61 -15.57
CA PHE A 34 7.05 6.97 -15.20
C PHE A 34 7.76 7.68 -16.36
N GLN A 35 8.77 7.03 -16.97
CA GLN A 35 9.49 7.60 -18.11
C GLN A 35 8.58 7.86 -19.31
N LYS A 36 7.59 6.98 -19.55
CA LYS A 36 6.65 7.12 -20.66
C LYS A 36 5.62 8.23 -20.42
N LYS A 37 4.99 8.25 -19.25
CA LYS A 37 3.87 9.13 -18.93
C LYS A 37 4.30 10.54 -18.52
N SER A 38 5.51 10.71 -18.01
CA SER A 38 6.04 12.01 -17.59
C SER A 38 6.45 12.91 -18.75
N LYS A 39 6.57 12.39 -19.98
CA LYS A 39 7.00 13.19 -21.15
C LYS A 39 6.15 14.44 -21.36
N VAL A 40 4.83 14.36 -21.15
CA VAL A 40 3.91 15.50 -21.30
C VAL A 40 4.09 16.57 -20.22
N TYR A 41 4.74 16.24 -19.11
CA TYR A 41 5.01 17.14 -18.00
C TYR A 41 6.47 17.63 -17.96
N SER A 42 7.36 17.02 -18.74
CA SER A 42 8.82 17.29 -18.72
C SER A 42 9.26 18.63 -19.32
N LEU A 43 8.32 19.49 -19.75
CA LEU A 43 8.54 20.82 -20.36
C LEU A 43 9.79 20.91 -21.25
N ASN A 44 9.73 20.32 -22.44
CA ASN A 44 10.87 20.23 -23.37
C ASN A 44 12.15 19.69 -22.72
N GLN A 45 12.02 18.68 -21.86
CA GLN A 45 13.11 18.02 -21.13
C GLN A 45 13.82 18.90 -20.09
N ARG A 46 13.16 19.92 -19.54
CA ARG A 46 13.73 20.75 -18.45
C ARG A 46 13.35 20.26 -17.05
N LEU A 47 12.21 19.58 -16.93
CA LEU A 47 11.74 19.03 -15.65
C LEU A 47 12.00 17.52 -15.65
N HIS A 48 12.83 17.08 -14.72
CA HIS A 48 13.29 15.69 -14.65
C HIS A 48 12.70 14.94 -13.47
N THR A 49 12.43 15.64 -12.37
CA THR A 49 11.90 15.02 -11.15
C THR A 49 10.38 15.11 -11.07
N PHE A 50 9.76 14.15 -10.39
CA PHE A 50 8.32 14.16 -10.14
C PHE A 50 7.88 15.43 -9.37
N ALA A 51 8.65 15.85 -8.36
CA ALA A 51 8.38 17.06 -7.58
C ALA A 51 8.34 18.30 -8.48
N GLN A 52 9.36 18.51 -9.32
CA GLN A 52 9.40 19.62 -10.29
C GLN A 52 8.20 19.62 -11.24
N MET A 53 7.75 18.45 -11.69
CA MET A 53 6.58 18.33 -12.56
C MET A 53 5.29 18.73 -11.83
N CYS A 54 5.12 18.33 -10.58
CA CYS A 54 3.99 18.70 -9.74
C CYS A 54 3.98 20.20 -9.41
N ASP A 55 5.13 20.76 -9.04
CA ASP A 55 5.28 22.19 -8.73
C ASP A 55 4.94 23.07 -9.94
N TYR A 56 5.34 22.64 -11.15
CA TYR A 56 5.04 23.36 -12.37
C TYR A 56 3.60 23.13 -12.86
N ASN A 57 3.06 21.94 -12.68
CA ASN A 57 1.74 21.56 -13.14
C ASN A 57 1.12 20.53 -12.20
N GLU A 58 0.19 20.96 -11.35
CA GLU A 58 -0.51 20.12 -10.38
C GLU A 58 -1.14 18.86 -11.00
N LYS A 59 -1.52 18.89 -12.29
CA LYS A 59 -2.03 17.72 -13.01
C LYS A 59 -1.01 16.58 -13.12
N ALA A 60 0.27 16.84 -12.88
CA ALA A 60 1.30 15.80 -12.80
C ALA A 60 1.05 14.84 -11.63
N ILE A 61 0.30 15.23 -10.59
CA ILE A 61 -0.10 14.33 -9.50
C ILE A 61 -0.89 13.11 -10.00
N SER A 62 -1.55 13.23 -11.17
CA SER A 62 -2.21 12.12 -11.86
C SER A 62 -1.28 10.98 -12.29
N LEU A 63 0.05 11.20 -12.26
CA LEU A 63 1.03 10.15 -12.51
C LEU A 63 0.92 9.01 -11.49
N ASN A 64 0.54 9.28 -10.24
CA ASN A 64 0.29 8.23 -9.24
C ASN A 64 -0.71 7.18 -9.76
N TYR A 65 -1.88 7.63 -10.22
CA TYR A 65 -2.90 6.75 -10.77
C TYR A 65 -2.46 6.06 -12.07
N LYS A 66 -1.72 6.77 -12.94
CA LYS A 66 -1.23 6.19 -14.21
C LYS A 66 -0.22 5.07 -13.98
N LEU A 67 0.64 5.21 -12.98
CA LEU A 67 1.64 4.20 -12.64
C LEU A 67 1.01 3.02 -11.90
N ASN A 68 -0.07 3.23 -11.15
CA ASN A 68 -0.83 2.14 -10.54
C ASN A 68 -1.24 1.09 -11.59
N ASN A 69 -1.71 1.54 -12.76
CA ASN A 69 -2.07 0.64 -13.86
C ASN A 69 -0.90 -0.18 -14.41
N ALA A 70 0.35 0.27 -14.24
CA ALA A 70 1.52 -0.48 -14.68
C ALA A 70 1.91 -1.60 -13.71
N VAL A 71 1.48 -1.51 -12.45
CA VAL A 71 1.80 -2.47 -11.40
C VAL A 71 0.62 -3.36 -10.99
N ILE A 72 -0.58 -3.09 -11.50
CA ILE A 72 -1.81 -3.80 -11.14
C ILE A 72 -1.69 -5.32 -11.26
N ASN A 73 -1.14 -5.83 -12.38
CA ASN A 73 -0.94 -7.27 -12.58
C ASN A 73 -0.01 -7.89 -11.53
N SER A 74 0.98 -7.13 -11.05
CA SER A 74 1.88 -7.61 -9.98
C SER A 74 1.17 -7.63 -8.63
N ILE A 75 0.27 -6.69 -8.37
CA ILE A 75 -0.56 -6.66 -7.15
C ILE A 75 -1.61 -7.78 -7.18
N GLU A 76 -2.27 -8.02 -8.32
CA GLU A 76 -3.23 -9.11 -8.50
C GLU A 76 -2.58 -10.49 -8.29
N ALA A 77 -1.32 -10.64 -8.70
CA ALA A 77 -0.56 -11.87 -8.47
C ALA A 77 -0.27 -12.17 -6.98
N LEU A 78 -0.54 -11.23 -6.07
CA LEU A 78 -0.48 -11.49 -4.63
C LEU A 78 -1.73 -12.20 -4.10
N GLU A 79 -2.78 -12.37 -4.92
CA GLU A 79 -4.02 -13.05 -4.53
C GLU A 79 -4.58 -12.52 -3.20
N ASN A 80 -4.57 -11.19 -3.04
CA ASN A 80 -5.03 -10.48 -1.85
C ASN A 80 -4.21 -10.75 -0.58
N GLN A 81 -2.99 -11.29 -0.67
CA GLN A 81 -2.12 -11.55 0.48
C GLN A 81 -1.06 -10.45 0.66
N MET A 82 -1.00 -9.85 1.85
CA MET A 82 0.00 -8.85 2.18
C MET A 82 1.40 -9.49 2.20
N PRO A 83 2.35 -9.00 1.39
CA PRO A 83 3.67 -9.62 1.27
C PRO A 83 4.57 -9.35 2.48
N ASN A 84 4.32 -8.25 3.20
CA ASN A 84 5.14 -7.75 4.30
C ASN A 84 4.50 -7.94 5.69
N LEU A 85 3.31 -8.54 5.77
CA LEU A 85 2.60 -8.73 7.04
C LEU A 85 2.08 -10.16 7.17
N LYS A 86 2.46 -10.81 8.27
CA LYS A 86 2.10 -12.19 8.60
C LYS A 86 1.63 -12.30 10.04
N ASN A 87 0.72 -13.23 10.32
CA ASN A 87 0.37 -13.63 11.68
C ASN A 87 1.50 -14.43 12.35
N LYS A 88 1.34 -14.78 13.63
CA LYS A 88 2.33 -15.57 14.38
C LYS A 88 2.56 -16.97 13.80
N GLU A 89 1.57 -17.50 13.11
CA GLU A 89 1.61 -18.79 12.43
C GLU A 89 2.33 -18.71 11.06
N GLY A 90 2.75 -17.51 10.63
CA GLY A 90 3.47 -17.28 9.38
C GLY A 90 2.59 -17.18 8.14
N GLN A 91 1.27 -17.14 8.30
CA GLN A 91 0.30 -16.94 7.24
C GLN A 91 0.18 -15.44 6.93
N SER A 92 0.09 -15.11 5.64
CA SER A 92 -0.08 -13.73 5.19
C SER A 92 -1.46 -13.18 5.57
N ILE A 93 -1.52 -11.92 5.98
CA ILE A 93 -2.79 -11.24 6.22
C ILE A 93 -3.43 -10.83 4.90
N LEU A 94 -4.76 -10.87 4.80
CA LEU A 94 -5.48 -10.47 3.60
C LEU A 94 -5.55 -8.94 3.47
N PHE A 95 -5.52 -8.44 2.24
CA PHE A 95 -5.85 -7.06 1.88
C PHE A 95 -6.98 -7.04 0.84
N ASP A 96 -7.86 -6.04 0.92
CA ASP A 96 -8.89 -5.78 -0.11
C ASP A 96 -8.63 -4.47 -0.86
N HIS A 97 -7.73 -3.64 -0.34
CA HIS A 97 -7.32 -2.39 -0.95
C HIS A 97 -5.80 -2.24 -0.98
N ALA A 98 -5.28 -1.77 -2.11
CA ALA A 98 -3.88 -1.45 -2.31
C ALA A 98 -3.75 -0.08 -2.99
N GLU A 99 -3.02 0.84 -2.37
CA GLU A 99 -2.79 2.20 -2.87
C GLU A 99 -1.34 2.38 -3.31
N PHE A 100 -1.13 2.72 -4.58
CA PHE A 100 0.18 3.03 -5.14
C PHE A 100 0.47 4.53 -5.11
N GLN A 101 1.68 4.90 -4.65
CA GLN A 101 2.15 6.28 -4.63
C GLN A 101 3.61 6.40 -5.07
N ILE A 102 3.94 7.46 -5.79
CA ILE A 102 5.30 7.91 -6.11
C ILE A 102 5.80 8.75 -4.93
N CYS A 103 6.85 8.29 -4.25
CA CYS A 103 7.50 9.08 -3.20
C CYS A 103 8.55 10.03 -3.78
N SER A 104 9.36 9.53 -4.72
CA SER A 104 10.35 10.31 -5.45
C SER A 104 10.65 9.62 -6.77
N SER A 105 10.96 10.38 -7.82
CA SER A 105 11.36 9.80 -9.10
C SER A 105 12.07 10.82 -9.96
N ASP A 106 13.05 10.35 -10.73
CA ASP A 106 13.83 11.16 -11.67
C ASP A 106 13.94 10.43 -13.02
N LEU A 107 13.60 11.14 -14.10
CA LEU A 107 13.68 10.63 -15.47
C LEU A 107 15.09 10.22 -15.90
N MET A 108 16.11 10.87 -15.35
CA MET A 108 17.53 10.68 -15.68
C MET A 108 18.24 9.75 -14.70
N ASN A 109 17.66 9.53 -13.51
CA ASN A 109 18.25 8.69 -12.48
C ASN A 109 17.26 7.63 -11.95
N LYS A 110 17.36 6.41 -12.49
CA LYS A 110 16.56 5.26 -12.02
C LYS A 110 16.78 4.95 -10.54
N GLY A 111 17.98 5.18 -10.00
CA GLY A 111 18.29 4.94 -8.59
C GLY A 111 17.52 5.88 -7.63
N ALA A 112 17.07 7.04 -8.12
CA ALA A 112 16.25 7.97 -7.34
C ALA A 112 14.75 7.61 -7.35
N HIS A 113 14.35 6.57 -8.08
CA HIS A 113 12.96 6.14 -8.11
C HIS A 113 12.59 5.41 -6.81
N VAL A 114 11.61 5.94 -6.11
CA VAL A 114 11.06 5.40 -4.87
C VAL A 114 9.55 5.50 -4.95
N VAL A 115 8.90 4.34 -4.82
CA VAL A 115 7.44 4.22 -4.81
C VAL A 115 7.00 3.44 -3.59
N SER A 116 5.74 3.56 -3.21
CA SER A 116 5.17 2.82 -2.09
C SER A 116 3.85 2.17 -2.45
N LEU A 117 3.58 1.01 -1.84
CA LEU A 117 2.26 0.40 -1.78
C LEU A 117 1.79 0.40 -0.34
N THR A 118 0.59 0.94 -0.11
CA THR A 118 -0.12 0.80 1.16
C THR A 118 -1.16 -0.28 0.97
N TYR A 119 -1.07 -1.36 1.74
CA TYR A 119 -2.07 -2.43 1.78
C TYR A 119 -2.98 -2.20 2.96
N THR A 120 -4.29 -2.33 2.77
CA THR A 120 -5.29 -2.22 3.84
C THR A 120 -6.11 -3.51 3.89
N SER A 121 -6.28 -4.05 5.08
CA SER A 121 -7.07 -5.25 5.32
C SER A 121 -8.56 -4.96 5.13
N PRO A 122 -9.37 -5.99 4.83
CA PRO A 122 -10.80 -5.92 5.07
C PRO A 122 -11.09 -5.67 6.56
N LYS A 123 -12.36 -5.44 6.87
CA LYS A 123 -12.82 -5.24 8.24
C LYS A 123 -12.48 -6.44 9.13
N LEU A 124 -11.82 -6.16 10.24
CA LEU A 124 -11.41 -7.12 11.25
C LEU A 124 -12.14 -6.87 12.56
N VAL A 125 -12.40 -7.95 13.30
CA VAL A 125 -12.89 -7.91 14.67
C VAL A 125 -11.71 -8.02 15.60
N LEU A 126 -11.50 -7.02 16.44
CA LEU A 126 -10.53 -7.06 17.53
C LEU A 126 -11.18 -7.71 18.74
N HIS A 127 -10.66 -8.86 19.17
CA HIS A 127 -11.16 -9.59 20.34
C HIS A 127 -10.42 -9.20 21.61
N GLU A 128 -9.09 -9.07 21.52
CA GLU A 128 -8.23 -8.79 22.66
C GLU A 128 -6.90 -8.16 22.21
N ILE A 129 -6.28 -7.38 23.10
CA ILE A 129 -4.90 -6.93 22.97
C ILE A 129 -4.11 -7.57 24.11
N ILE A 130 -3.13 -8.40 23.79
CA ILE A 130 -2.30 -9.10 24.76
C ILE A 130 -0.87 -8.61 24.59
N ALA A 131 -0.45 -7.75 25.52
CA ALA A 131 0.82 -7.02 25.45
C ALA A 131 0.97 -6.28 24.10
N ASP A 132 1.82 -6.78 23.23
CA ASP A 132 2.15 -6.23 21.91
C ASP A 132 1.60 -7.09 20.76
N ALA A 133 0.61 -7.94 21.04
CA ALA A 133 -0.13 -8.72 20.04
C ALA A 133 -1.63 -8.39 20.03
N LEU A 134 -2.23 -8.42 18.84
CA LEU A 134 -3.65 -8.27 18.58
C LEU A 134 -4.27 -9.64 18.30
N VAL A 135 -5.38 -9.96 18.95
CA VAL A 135 -6.22 -11.12 18.64
C VAL A 135 -7.32 -10.68 17.69
N LEU A 136 -7.27 -11.12 16.43
CA LEU A 136 -8.09 -10.63 15.34
C LEU A 136 -8.86 -11.76 14.65
N SER A 137 -10.02 -11.47 14.09
CA SER A 137 -10.71 -12.34 13.13
C SER A 137 -11.30 -11.53 11.98
N TYR A 138 -11.63 -12.18 10.86
CA TYR A 138 -12.18 -11.51 9.68
C TYR A 138 -13.70 -11.35 9.80
N ASP A 139 -14.22 -10.13 9.76
CA ASP A 139 -15.67 -9.91 9.92
C ASP A 139 -16.51 -10.65 8.84
N LEU A 140 -15.94 -10.88 7.67
CA LEU A 140 -16.60 -11.45 6.50
C LEU A 140 -16.66 -12.99 6.44
N LEU A 141 -15.97 -13.71 7.33
CA LEU A 141 -15.91 -15.18 7.30
C LEU A 141 -16.85 -15.80 8.34
N GLU A 142 -17.78 -16.66 7.89
CA GLU A 142 -18.76 -17.34 8.75
C GLU A 142 -18.08 -18.27 9.79
N GLU A 143 -16.91 -18.82 9.46
CA GLU A 143 -16.02 -19.53 10.39
C GLU A 143 -14.81 -18.66 10.71
N ASN A 144 -14.87 -17.99 11.86
CA ASN A 144 -13.86 -17.03 12.30
C ASN A 144 -12.89 -17.66 13.29
N GLU A 145 -11.82 -18.29 12.79
CA GLU A 145 -10.68 -18.64 13.63
C GLU A 145 -9.90 -17.36 13.97
N PRO A 146 -9.76 -17.01 15.27
CA PRO A 146 -8.96 -15.87 15.66
C PRO A 146 -7.48 -16.16 15.42
N PHE A 147 -6.77 -15.17 14.90
CA PHE A 147 -5.32 -15.23 14.68
C PHE A 147 -4.61 -14.15 15.49
N LEU A 148 -3.33 -14.38 15.76
CA LEU A 148 -2.48 -13.44 16.49
C LEU A 148 -1.62 -12.63 15.52
N LEU A 149 -1.76 -11.31 15.59
CA LEU A 149 -0.92 -10.37 14.86
C LEU A 149 0.00 -9.62 15.82
N GLN A 150 1.31 -9.71 15.60
CA GLN A 150 2.27 -8.92 16.38
C GLN A 150 2.27 -7.47 15.89
N MET A 151 2.18 -6.52 16.82
CA MET A 151 2.32 -5.10 16.50
C MET A 151 3.75 -4.81 16.06
N THR A 152 3.89 -4.15 14.92
CA THR A 152 5.17 -3.69 14.36
C THR A 152 5.12 -2.17 14.17
N SER A 153 6.28 -1.53 14.04
CA SER A 153 6.36 -0.06 13.84
C SER A 153 5.63 0.42 12.59
N ASP A 154 5.49 -0.45 11.60
CA ASP A 154 4.95 -0.13 10.27
C ASP A 154 3.46 -0.48 10.14
N LEU A 155 2.86 -0.97 11.23
CA LEU A 155 1.44 -1.31 11.32
C LEU A 155 0.63 -0.09 11.76
N VAL A 156 -0.35 0.30 10.94
CA VAL A 156 -1.32 1.34 11.28
C VAL A 156 -2.67 0.67 11.56
N ILE A 157 -3.26 0.99 12.70
CA ILE A 157 -4.62 0.54 13.07
C ILE A 157 -5.58 1.67 12.75
N ASN A 158 -6.51 1.41 11.83
CA ASN A 158 -7.59 2.32 11.49
C ASN A 158 -8.85 1.87 12.23
N TYR A 159 -9.37 2.72 13.10
CA TYR A 159 -10.65 2.46 13.74
C TYR A 159 -11.76 2.93 12.81
N GLU A 160 -12.73 2.06 12.53
CA GLU A 160 -14.02 2.56 12.07
C GLU A 160 -14.61 3.36 13.23
N ARG A 161 -14.65 4.69 13.09
CA ARG A 161 -15.54 5.49 13.93
C ARG A 161 -16.93 5.01 13.55
N SER A 162 -17.60 4.30 14.45
CA SER A 162 -19.03 4.08 14.35
C SER A 162 -19.66 5.47 14.28
N GLU A 163 -19.97 5.94 13.07
CA GLU A 163 -21.01 6.94 12.90
C GLU A 163 -22.27 6.25 13.41
N GLU A 164 -22.54 6.43 14.70
CA GLU A 164 -23.86 6.29 15.23
C GLU A 164 -24.74 7.21 14.39
N LEU A 165 -25.45 6.61 13.45
CA LEU A 165 -26.74 7.10 13.00
C LEU A 165 -27.61 7.26 14.25
N VAL A 166 -27.59 8.46 14.84
CA VAL A 166 -28.71 8.95 15.63
C VAL A 166 -29.30 10.13 14.88
N CYS A 167 -30.42 9.82 14.25
CA CYS A 167 -31.37 10.74 13.64
C CYS A 167 -31.87 11.79 14.64
N SER A 168 -32.11 13.01 14.13
CA SER A 168 -33.42 13.70 14.19
C SER A 168 -33.34 15.02 13.45
#